data_AF-S9RMW2-F1
#
_entry.id   AF-S9RMW2-F1
#
_cell.length_a   1.000
_cell.length_b   1.000
_cell.length_c   1.000
_cell.angle_alpha   90.00
_cell.angle_beta   90.00
_cell.angle_gamma   90.00
#
_symmetry.space_group_name_H-M   'P 1'
#
loop_
_entity.id
_entity.type
_entity.pdbx_description
1 polymer ?
#
loop_
_entity_poly.entity_id
_entity_poly.type
_entity_poly.pdbx_seq_one_letter_code
_entity_poly.pdbx_strand_id
1 'polypeptide(L)'
;MELYKMEPKLIEENRGSFFRVLFRNDQIPVEGFLWNIDPVSGTLFLLKDASSTISSHSEEAEHRVYSIMSDAVRSFDKDDSVQPLPSQDLLEWDQLLT
;
A
#
# COMPACT_ATOMS: atom_id res chain seq x y z
N MET A 1 9.06 8.53 12.06
CA MET A 1 8.26 9.12 10.98
C MET A 1 6.83 9.21 11.47
N GLU A 2 6.21 10.37 11.37
CA GLU A 2 4.81 10.59 11.76
C GLU A 2 3.95 10.53 10.51
N LEU A 3 3.14 9.47 10.37
CA LEU A 3 2.21 9.30 9.24
C LEU A 3 0.87 10.00 9.46
N TYR A 4 0.56 10.31 10.72
CA TYR A 4 -0.60 11.13 11.07
C TYR A 4 -0.40 12.57 10.56
N LYS A 5 -1.49 13.22 10.15
CA LYS A 5 -1.50 14.57 9.56
C LYS A 5 -0.83 14.69 8.19
N MET A 6 -0.62 13.59 7.47
CA MET A 6 -0.25 13.69 6.06
C MET A 6 -1.38 14.42 5.31
N GLU A 7 -1.01 15.39 4.47
CA GLU A 7 -2.00 16.18 3.73
C GLU A 7 -2.78 15.26 2.77
N PRO A 8 -4.12 15.33 2.73
CA PRO A 8 -4.93 14.51 1.83
C PRO A 8 -4.50 14.62 0.36
N LYS A 9 -4.05 15.80 -0.05
CA LYS A 9 -3.52 16.02 -1.40
C LYS A 9 -2.29 15.17 -1.69
N LEU A 10 -1.35 15.07 -0.74
CA LEU A 10 -0.14 14.27 -0.90
C LEU A 10 -0.46 12.77 -0.93
N ILE A 11 -1.45 12.34 -0.15
CA ILE A 11 -1.94 10.96 -0.14
C ILE A 11 -2.48 10.62 -1.53
N GLU A 12 -3.34 11.47 -2.10
CA GLU A 12 -3.91 11.28 -3.43
C GLU A 12 -2.84 11.32 -4.54
N GLU A 13 -1.87 12.23 -4.46
CA GLU A 13 -0.74 12.30 -5.42
C GLU A 13 0.14 11.04 -5.42
N ASN A 14 0.18 10.29 -4.31
CA ASN A 14 0.93 9.05 -4.20
C ASN A 14 0.08 7.80 -4.31
N ARG A 15 -1.23 7.95 -4.48
CA ARG A 15 -2.15 6.83 -4.65
C ARG A 15 -1.77 6.02 -5.89
N GLY A 16 -1.79 4.70 -5.75
CA GLY A 16 -1.31 3.74 -6.74
C GLY A 16 0.20 3.64 -6.88
N SER A 17 1.01 4.45 -6.20
CA SER A 17 2.47 4.28 -6.20
C SER A 17 2.88 3.10 -5.33
N PHE A 18 4.00 2.46 -5.67
CA PHE A 18 4.52 1.33 -4.90
C PHE A 18 5.33 1.80 -3.69
N PHE A 19 5.11 1.15 -2.55
CA PHE A 19 5.80 1.46 -1.30
C PHE A 19 6.26 0.22 -0.58
N ARG A 20 7.34 0.37 0.18
CA ARG A 20 7.85 -0.59 1.13
C ARG A 20 7.69 -0.07 2.56
N VAL A 21 7.10 -0.90 3.41
CA VAL A 21 6.91 -0.63 4.83
C VAL A 21 7.86 -1.50 5.65
N LEU A 22 8.73 -0.86 6.42
CA LEU A 22 9.56 -1.54 7.42
C LEU A 22 8.91 -1.39 8.79
N PHE A 23 8.81 -2.48 9.54
CA PHE A 23 8.23 -2.48 10.88
C PHE A 23 9.27 -2.24 11.97
N ARG A 24 8.80 -1.79 13.14
CA ARG A 24 9.67 -1.55 14.32
C ARG A 24 10.13 -2.81 15.03
N ASN A 25 9.38 -3.90 14.91
CA ASN A 25 9.54 -5.15 15.67
C ASN A 25 10.21 -6.27 14.85
N ASP A 26 11.07 -5.90 13.89
CA ASP A 26 11.76 -6.83 12.98
C ASP A 26 10.83 -7.81 12.22
N GLN A 27 9.55 -7.47 12.08
CA GLN A 27 8.65 -8.20 11.19
C GLN A 27 9.07 -8.06 9.73
N ILE A 28 8.68 -9.07 8.94
CA ILE A 28 8.92 -9.10 7.50
C ILE A 28 8.31 -7.83 6.86
N PRO A 29 9.08 -7.08 6.07
CA PRO A 29 8.57 -5.92 5.35
C PRO A 29 7.34 -6.25 4.52
N VAL A 30 6.39 -5.32 4.47
CA VAL A 30 5.24 -5.39 3.55
C VAL A 30 5.48 -4.41 2.41
N GLU A 31 5.18 -4.86 1.21
CA GLU A 31 5.32 -4.11 -0.02
C GLU A 31 3.98 -4.16 -0.78
N GLY A 32 3.60 -3.05 -1.39
CA GLY A 32 2.36 -2.94 -2.13
C GLY A 32 2.10 -1.52 -2.63
N PHE A 33 1.03 -1.38 -3.41
CA PHE A 33 0.58 -0.10 -3.93
C PHE A 33 -0.24 0.66 -2.91
N LEU A 34 0.06 1.93 -2.70
CA LEU A 34 -0.68 2.76 -1.76
C LEU A 34 -2.11 2.97 -2.27
N TRP A 35 -3.11 2.50 -1.51
CA TRP A 35 -4.50 2.85 -1.78
C TRP A 35 -4.91 4.10 -1.02
N ASN A 36 -4.59 4.16 0.28
CA ASN A 36 -4.97 5.28 1.13
C ASN A 36 -4.11 5.35 2.39
N ILE A 37 -4.11 6.51 3.05
CA ILE A 37 -3.67 6.70 4.42
C ILE A 37 -4.79 7.40 5.17
N ASP A 38 -5.29 6.82 6.26
CA ASP A 38 -6.23 7.56 7.11
C ASP A 38 -5.48 8.74 7.76
N PRO A 39 -5.83 10.00 7.46
CA PRO A 39 -5.09 11.16 7.97
C PRO A 39 -5.20 11.32 9.50
N VAL A 40 -6.20 10.69 10.12
CA VAL A 40 -6.44 10.76 11.57
C VAL A 40 -5.52 9.78 12.31
N SER A 41 -5.58 8.49 11.98
CA SER A 41 -4.78 7.46 12.65
C SER A 41 -3.38 7.25 12.05
N GLY A 42 -3.15 7.71 10.82
CA GLY A 42 -1.98 7.39 10.01
C GLY A 42 -1.96 5.94 9.52
N THR A 43 -3.09 5.23 9.58
CA THR A 43 -3.19 3.84 9.11
C THR A 43 -2.96 3.79 7.61
N LEU A 44 -1.99 2.98 7.17
CA LEU A 44 -1.69 2.76 5.77
C LEU A 44 -2.54 1.62 5.22
N PHE A 45 -3.08 1.81 4.01
CA PHE A 45 -3.75 0.77 3.26
C PHE A 45 -2.95 0.47 1.98
N LEU A 46 -2.42 -0.75 1.88
CA LEU A 46 -1.65 -1.20 0.72
C LEU A 46 -2.37 -2.32 -0.02
N LEU A 47 -2.39 -2.23 -1.34
CA LEU A 47 -2.88 -3.25 -2.25
C LEU A 47 -1.71 -4.10 -2.71
N LYS A 48 -1.85 -5.42 -2.64
CA LYS A 48 -0.89 -6.34 -3.21
C LYS A 48 -1.60 -7.25 -4.20
N ASP A 49 -1.19 -7.13 -5.45
CA ASP A 49 -1.62 -8.05 -6.49
C ASP A 49 -0.63 -9.21 -6.56
N ALA A 50 -1.12 -10.43 -6.34
CA ALA A 50 -0.34 -11.66 -6.41
C ALA A 50 0.29 -11.88 -7.80
N SER A 51 -0.27 -11.24 -8.85
CA SER A 51 0.17 -11.36 -10.25
C SER A 51 1.61 -10.89 -10.51
N SER A 52 2.15 -10.00 -9.66
CA SER A 52 3.47 -9.39 -9.82
C SER A 52 4.62 -10.10 -9.09
N THR A 53 4.32 -11.10 -8.25
CA THR A 53 5.35 -11.89 -7.53
C THR A 53 5.47 -13.28 -8.15
N ILE A 54 6.51 -13.47 -8.96
CA ILE A 54 6.89 -14.75 -9.56
C ILE A 54 7.17 -15.77 -8.45
N SER A 55 6.23 -16.68 -8.17
CA SER A 55 6.53 -18.07 -7.86
C SER A 55 5.28 -18.93 -8.03
N SER A 56 5.29 -19.70 -9.12
CA SER A 56 4.66 -21.01 -9.30
C SER A 56 3.98 -21.60 -8.06
N HIS A 57 2.68 -21.38 -7.89
CA HIS A 57 1.69 -22.39 -7.52
C HIS A 57 0.32 -21.80 -7.87
N SER A 58 -0.48 -22.61 -8.53
CA SER A 58 -1.81 -22.28 -9.05
C SER A 58 -2.77 -21.90 -7.93
N GLU A 59 -2.91 -20.63 -7.63
CA GLU A 59 -3.99 -20.09 -6.82
C GLU A 59 -4.46 -18.80 -7.49
N GLU A 60 -5.77 -18.58 -7.46
CA GLU A 60 -6.46 -17.41 -8.03
C GLU A 60 -5.70 -16.11 -7.68
N ALA A 61 -5.79 -15.10 -8.55
CA ALA A 61 -5.22 -13.78 -8.27
C ALA A 61 -5.83 -13.23 -6.98
N GLU A 62 -5.20 -13.53 -5.85
CA GLU A 62 -5.74 -13.18 -4.54
C GLU A 62 -5.40 -11.72 -4.30
N HIS A 63 -6.42 -10.88 -4.47
CA HIS A 63 -6.41 -9.48 -4.11
C HIS A 63 -6.22 -9.34 -2.60
N ARG A 64 -5.03 -8.92 -2.17
CA ARG A 64 -4.73 -8.70 -0.74
C ARG A 64 -4.69 -7.22 -0.42
N VAL A 65 -5.34 -6.86 0.69
CA VAL A 65 -5.28 -5.51 1.27
C VAL A 65 -4.65 -5.59 2.64
N TYR A 66 -3.58 -4.81 2.85
CA TYR A 66 -2.94 -4.66 4.15
C TYR A 66 -3.41 -3.38 4.81
N SER A 67 -3.88 -3.48 6.06
CA SER A 67 -4.12 -2.34 6.94
C SER A 67 -3.02 -2.30 8.00
N ILE A 68 -2.20 -1.25 8.00
CA ILE A 68 -0.99 -1.15 8.82
C ILE A 68 -1.09 0.07 9.74
N MET A 69 -1.07 -0.19 11.04
CA MET A 69 -1.12 0.87 12.06
C MET A 69 0.19 1.68 12.06
N SER A 70 0.06 3.00 12.17
CA SER A 70 1.20 3.94 12.07
C SER A 70 2.27 3.73 13.15
N ASP A 71 1.89 3.24 14.34
CA ASP A 71 2.77 2.96 15.47
C ASP A 71 3.67 1.73 15.22
N ALA A 72 3.21 0.79 14.39
CA ALA A 72 4.00 -0.37 13.97
C ALA A 72 5.07 0.00 12.91
N VAL A 73 4.92 1.12 12.22
CA VAL A 73 5.78 1.55 11.12
C VAL A 73 7.09 2.17 11.64
N ARG A 74 8.21 1.66 11.11
CA ARG A 74 9.55 2.25 11.24
C ARG A 74 9.84 3.20 10.09
N SER A 75 9.67 2.75 8.85
CA SER A 75 9.79 3.56 7.63
C SER A 75 8.76 3.16 6.58
N PHE A 76 8.46 4.10 5.69
CA PHE A 76 7.51 3.98 4.60
C PHE A 76 8.12 4.70 3.40
N ASP A 77 8.68 3.91 2.49
CA ASP A 77 9.56 4.42 1.45
C ASP A 77 8.95 4.10 0.09
N LYS A 78 8.85 5.12 -0.77
CA LYS A 78 8.36 4.98 -2.14
C LYS A 78 9.42 4.28 -2.99
N ASP A 79 9.02 3.31 -3.79
CA ASP A 79 9.88 2.69 -4.80
C ASP A 79 9.53 3.24 -6.18
N ASP A 80 10.29 4.24 -6.62
CA ASP A 80 10.09 4.87 -7.94
C ASP A 80 10.52 3.96 -9.12
N SER A 81 11.09 2.78 -8.85
CA SER A 81 11.43 1.82 -9.91
C SER A 81 10.22 1.02 -10.41
N VAL A 82 9.14 0.97 -9.63
CA VAL A 82 7.90 0.28 -9.96
C VAL A 82 6.91 1.28 -10.55
N GLN A 83 6.33 0.95 -11.71
CA GLN A 83 5.31 1.80 -12.31
C GLN A 83 4.07 1.85 -11.40
N PRO A 84 3.50 3.05 -11.16
CA PRO A 84 2.25 3.17 -10.42
C PRO A 84 1.12 2.40 -11.10
N LEU A 85 0.13 1.97 -10.31
CA LEU A 85 -1.09 1.37 -10.83
C LEU A 85 -1.80 2.33 -11.80
N PRO A 86 -2.29 1.83 -12.96
CA PRO A 86 -3.19 2.58 -13.82
C PRO A 86 -4.42 3.07 -13.06
N SER A 87 -4.95 4.23 -13.46
CA SER A 87 -6.17 4.78 -12.86
C SER A 87 -7.39 3.86 -12.99
N GLN A 88 -7.42 3.01 -14.01
CA GLN A 88 -8.49 2.02 -14.20
C GLN A 88 -8.49 0.97 -13.09
N ASP A 89 -7.32 0.41 -12.77
CA ASP A 89 -7.17 -0.60 -11.72
C ASP A 89 -7.51 0.00 -10.36
N LEU A 90 -7.10 1.24 -10.09
CA LEU A 90 -7.49 1.96 -8.86
C LEU A 90 -9.01 2.13 -8.73
N LEU A 91 -9.71 2.37 -9.83
CA LEU A 91 -11.17 2.51 -9.83
C LEU A 91 -11.86 1.18 -9.52
N GLU A 92 -11.32 0.06 -10.02
CA GLU A 92 -11.82 -1.27 -9.67
C GLU A 92 -11.68 -1.54 -8.17
N TRP A 93 -10.54 -1.17 -7.58
CA TRP A 93 -10.34 -1.26 -6.13
C TRP A 93 -11.29 -0.38 -5.32
N ASP A 94 -11.61 0.82 -5.81
CA ASP A 94 -12.61 1.67 -5.15
C ASP A 94 -13.96 1.00 -5.10
N GLN A 95 -14.42 0.40 -6.20
CA GLN A 95 -15.69 -0.32 -6.24
C GLN A 95 -15.71 -1.55 -5.33
N LEU A 96 -14.57 -2.17 -5.07
CA LEU A 96 -14.47 -3.33 -4.18
C LEU A 96 -14.44 -2.97 -2.70
N LEU A 97 -13.96 -1.77 -2.36
CA LEU A 97 -13.70 -1.34 -0.98
C LEU A 97 -14.70 -0.30 -0.45
N THR A 98 -15.66 0.15 -1.28
CA THR A 98 -16.79 1.02 -0.92
C THR A 98 -18.13 0.35 -1.12
#